data_AF-A0A945RZD5-F1
#
_entry.id   AF-A0A945RZD5-F1
#
_cell.length_a   1.000
_cell.length_b   1.000
_cell.length_c   1.000
_cell.angle_alpha   90.00
_cell.angle_beta   90.00
_cell.angle_gamma   90.00
#
_symmetry.space_group_name_H-M   'P 1'
#
loop_
_entity.id
_entity.type
_entity.pdbx_description
1 polymer ?
#
loop_
_entity_poly.entity_id
_entity_poly.type
_entity_poly.pdbx_seq_one_letter_code
_entity_poly.pdbx_strand_id
1 'polypeptide(L)'
;MAIVTHMNPNRTSPTVNAFMLAEVIVSAVLLGLLISLFFASLSALGRAETHGSHRAGALRVLDNTLERLMAMPTRTMEDTRKTLEAELEAADRAWPERAEACCLRTETGLELVIRQLDGPVLASVMLPWRKPSERPDGPERRGEG
;
A
#
# COMPACT_ATOMS: atom_id res chain seq x y z
N MET A 1 51.73 -43.48 58.58
CA MET A 1 51.16 -43.96 57.31
C MET A 1 49.99 -43.06 56.98
N ALA A 2 50.16 -42.08 56.09
CA ALA A 2 49.12 -41.10 55.76
C ALA A 2 48.29 -41.63 54.59
N ILE A 3 46.99 -41.78 54.78
CA ILE A 3 46.04 -42.15 53.72
C ILE A 3 45.69 -40.86 52.97
N VAL A 4 46.22 -40.70 51.77
CA VAL A 4 45.82 -39.62 50.86
C VAL A 4 44.53 -40.06 50.18
N THR A 5 43.41 -39.51 50.65
CA THR A 5 42.11 -39.68 50.01
C THR A 5 42.09 -38.84 48.74
N HIS A 6 42.25 -39.46 47.58
CA HIS A 6 42.04 -38.81 46.29
C HIS A 6 40.57 -38.38 46.18
N MET A 7 40.32 -37.09 46.40
CA MET A 7 39.03 -36.46 46.13
C MET A 7 38.90 -36.34 44.61
N ASN A 8 38.08 -37.21 44.01
CA ASN A 8 37.80 -37.19 42.58
C ASN A 8 36.97 -35.93 42.24
N PRO A 9 37.51 -34.95 41.49
CA PRO A 9 36.85 -33.66 41.26
C PRO A 9 35.68 -33.75 40.26
N ASN A 10 35.35 -34.93 39.73
CA ASN A 10 34.50 -35.06 38.55
C ASN A 10 33.02 -35.36 38.84
N ARG A 11 32.51 -35.09 40.06
CA ARG A 11 31.07 -35.17 40.36
C ARG A 11 30.42 -33.80 40.15
N THR A 12 30.12 -33.46 38.90
CA THR A 12 29.11 -32.42 38.63
C THR A 12 27.80 -32.86 39.26
N SER A 13 27.31 -32.09 40.24
CA SER A 13 26.04 -32.39 40.90
C SER A 13 24.91 -32.47 39.86
N PRO A 14 24.01 -33.47 39.91
CA PRO A 14 22.91 -33.61 38.95
C PRO A 14 22.02 -32.36 38.88
N THR A 15 21.97 -31.57 39.96
CA THR A 15 21.31 -30.27 40.00
C THR A 15 21.95 -29.25 39.05
N VAL A 16 23.29 -29.17 39.00
CA VAL A 16 24.02 -28.26 38.09
C VAL A 16 23.75 -28.62 36.63
N ASN A 17 23.76 -29.91 36.29
CA ASN A 17 23.45 -30.37 34.93
C ASN A 17 21.99 -30.07 34.54
N ALA A 18 21.04 -30.16 35.48
CA ALA A 18 19.64 -29.80 35.25
C ALA A 18 19.45 -28.29 35.04
N PHE A 19 20.16 -27.44 35.80
CA PHE A 19 20.13 -25.99 35.62
C PHE A 19 20.71 -25.58 34.26
N MET A 20 21.85 -26.15 33.86
CA MET A 20 22.45 -25.88 32.55
C MET A 20 21.53 -26.31 31.41
N LEU A 21 20.83 -27.44 31.54
CA LEU A 21 19.85 -27.88 30.55
C LEU A 21 18.65 -26.93 30.48
N ALA A 22 18.12 -26.49 31.62
CA ALA A 22 17.03 -25.51 31.66
C ALA A 22 17.44 -24.18 31.02
N GLU A 23 18.66 -23.70 31.26
CA GLU A 23 19.19 -22.48 30.67
C GLU A 23 19.31 -22.58 29.13
N VAL A 24 19.76 -23.73 28.62
CA VAL A 24 19.79 -24.01 27.18
C VAL A 24 18.39 -24.02 26.59
N ILE A 25 17.42 -24.66 27.25
CA ILE A 25 16.02 -24.70 26.79
C ILE A 25 15.43 -23.29 26.76
N VAL A 26 15.60 -22.50 27.81
CA VAL A 26 15.10 -21.12 27.88
C VAL A 26 15.74 -20.27 26.79
N SER A 27 17.06 -20.40 26.58
CA SER A 27 17.78 -19.68 25.53
C SER A 27 17.27 -20.04 24.13
N ALA A 28 17.00 -21.33 23.88
CA ALA A 28 16.45 -21.80 22.61
C ALA A 28 15.02 -21.27 22.37
N VAL A 29 14.18 -21.25 23.40
CA VAL A 29 12.81 -20.70 23.33
C VAL A 29 12.86 -19.19 23.04
N LEU A 30 13.70 -18.44 23.77
CA LEU A 30 13.87 -17.00 23.53
C LEU A 30 14.38 -16.72 22.12
N LEU A 31 15.33 -17.51 21.62
CA LEU A 31 15.80 -17.39 20.25
C LEU A 31 14.69 -17.64 19.24
N GLY A 32 13.85 -18.66 19.44
CA GLY A 32 12.69 -18.94 18.60
C GLY A 32 11.67 -17.79 18.58
N LEU A 33 11.42 -17.16 19.73
CA LEU A 33 10.56 -15.97 19.83
C LEU A 33 11.15 -14.77 19.09
N LEU A 34 12.45 -14.52 19.23
CA LEU A 34 13.13 -13.42 18.53
C LEU A 34 13.11 -13.61 17.01
N ILE A 35 13.35 -14.84 16.53
CA ILE A 35 13.26 -15.17 15.11
C ILE A 35 11.82 -14.97 14.60
N SER A 36 10.82 -15.40 15.37
CA SER A 36 9.41 -15.22 15.01
C SER A 36 9.04 -13.73 14.93
N LEU A 37 9.49 -12.92 15.89
CA LEU A 37 9.29 -11.48 15.90
C LEU A 37 9.99 -10.81 14.71
N PHE A 38 11.21 -11.24 14.38
CA PHE A 38 11.95 -10.74 13.24
C PHE A 38 11.22 -11.00 11.92
N PHE A 39 10.76 -12.24 11.67
CA PHE A 39 9.96 -12.54 10.48
C PHE A 39 8.63 -11.79 10.43
N ALA A 40 7.97 -11.62 11.58
CA ALA A 40 6.76 -10.80 11.67
C ALA A 40 7.03 -9.34 11.27
N SER A 41 8.15 -8.77 11.73
CA SER A 41 8.56 -7.41 11.39
C SER A 41 8.91 -7.24 9.90
N LEU A 42 9.65 -8.19 9.31
CA LEU A 42 9.93 -8.18 7.87
C LEU A 42 8.66 -8.29 7.03
N SER A 43 7.72 -9.14 7.47
CA SER A 43 6.42 -9.27 6.81
C SER A 43 5.60 -7.99 6.90
N ALA A 44 5.63 -7.30 8.04
CA ALA A 44 4.97 -6.01 8.22
C ALA A 44 5.60 -4.92 7.33
N LEU A 45 6.93 -4.90 7.21
CA LEU A 45 7.66 -3.96 6.36
C LEU A 45 7.35 -4.19 4.87
N GLY A 46 7.40 -5.45 4.41
CA GLY A 46 7.03 -5.77 3.03
C GLY A 46 5.57 -5.42 2.69
N ARG A 47 4.65 -5.55 3.65
CA ARG A 47 3.27 -5.06 3.48
C ARG A 47 3.20 -3.54 3.38
N ALA A 48 3.97 -2.81 4.18
CA ALA A 48 4.00 -1.35 4.13
C ALA A 48 4.57 -0.84 2.80
N GLU A 49 5.65 -1.44 2.31
CA GLU A 49 6.27 -1.09 1.01
C GLU A 49 5.33 -1.36 -0.16
N THR A 50 4.66 -2.52 -0.18
CA THR A 50 3.67 -2.85 -1.22
C THR A 50 2.49 -1.89 -1.22
N HIS A 51 1.95 -1.52 -0.05
CA HIS A 51 0.88 -0.52 0.05
C HIS A 51 1.33 0.86 -0.46
N GLY A 52 2.55 1.27 -0.12
CA GLY A 52 3.13 2.53 -0.61
C GLY A 52 3.31 2.54 -2.13
N SER A 53 3.82 1.46 -2.69
CA SER A 53 4.00 1.29 -4.14
C SER A 53 2.67 1.32 -4.89
N HIS A 54 1.63 0.64 -4.38
CA HIS A 54 0.30 0.65 -4.99
C HIS A 54 -0.32 2.05 -4.98
N ARG A 55 -0.17 2.80 -3.88
CA ARG A 55 -0.68 4.17 -3.80
C ARG A 55 0.05 5.11 -4.76
N ALA A 56 1.37 4.98 -4.90
CA ALA A 56 2.15 5.75 -5.86
C ALA A 56 1.74 5.42 -7.31
N GLY A 57 1.51 4.15 -7.63
CA GLY A 57 0.98 3.71 -8.93
C GLY A 57 -0.41 4.27 -9.23
N ALA A 58 -1.31 4.24 -8.24
CA ALA A 58 -2.64 4.84 -8.33
C ALA A 58 -2.60 6.35 -8.61
N LEU A 59 -1.73 7.08 -7.92
CA LEU A 59 -1.55 8.50 -8.19
C LEU A 59 -1.01 8.76 -9.60
N ARG A 60 -0.07 7.95 -10.09
CA ARG A 60 0.47 8.08 -11.45
C ARG A 60 -0.59 7.83 -12.53
N VAL A 61 -1.46 6.84 -12.36
CA VAL A 61 -2.58 6.62 -13.29
C VAL A 61 -3.55 7.78 -13.26
N LEU A 62 -3.88 8.31 -12.09
CA LEU A 62 -4.73 9.49 -11.99
C LEU A 62 -4.07 10.70 -12.67
N ASP A 63 -2.77 10.92 -12.47
CA ASP A 63 -2.03 12.02 -13.09
C ASP A 63 -2.05 11.93 -14.63
N ASN A 64 -1.69 10.77 -15.19
CA ASN A 64 -1.79 10.52 -16.64
C ASN A 64 -3.22 10.72 -17.17
N THR A 65 -4.21 10.22 -16.42
CA THR A 65 -5.62 10.38 -16.77
C THR A 65 -5.99 11.85 -16.81
N LEU A 66 -5.59 12.63 -15.81
CA LEU A 66 -5.83 14.06 -15.74
C LEU A 66 -5.17 14.79 -16.91
N GLU A 67 -3.91 14.51 -17.22
CA GLU A 67 -3.20 15.10 -18.36
C GLU A 67 -3.94 14.86 -19.68
N ARG A 68 -4.34 13.61 -19.93
CA ARG A 68 -5.06 13.26 -21.17
C ARG A 68 -6.45 13.88 -21.21
N LEU A 69 -7.17 13.87 -20.09
CA LEU A 69 -8.46 14.56 -19.99
C LEU A 69 -8.27 16.05 -20.24
N MET A 70 -7.28 16.69 -19.63
CA MET A 70 -7.00 18.12 -19.82
C MET A 70 -6.79 18.50 -21.29
N ALA A 71 -6.18 17.61 -22.08
CA ALA A 71 -6.01 17.78 -23.52
C ALA A 71 -7.30 17.61 -24.36
N MET A 72 -8.37 17.04 -23.78
CA MET A 72 -9.65 16.85 -24.48
C MET A 72 -10.54 18.11 -24.39
N PRO A 73 -10.99 18.68 -25.53
CA PRO A 73 -11.78 19.91 -25.58
C PRO A 73 -13.23 19.74 -25.13
N THR A 74 -13.77 18.52 -25.26
CA THR A 74 -15.08 18.12 -24.73
C THR A 74 -14.90 16.77 -24.05
N ARG A 75 -15.37 16.67 -22.82
CA ARG A 75 -15.26 15.44 -22.03
C ARG A 75 -16.66 15.01 -21.66
N THR A 76 -17.00 13.76 -21.95
CA THR A 76 -18.16 13.11 -21.35
C THR A 76 -17.72 12.27 -20.16
N MET A 77 -18.67 11.93 -19.29
CA MET A 77 -18.40 11.05 -18.15
C MET A 77 -17.94 9.66 -18.63
N GLU A 78 -18.48 9.21 -19.76
CA GLU A 78 -18.11 7.94 -20.38
C GLU A 78 -16.69 7.97 -20.97
N ASP A 79 -16.30 9.06 -21.65
CA ASP A 79 -14.92 9.22 -22.14
C ASP A 79 -13.93 9.26 -20.99
N THR A 80 -14.34 9.87 -19.88
CA THR A 80 -13.53 9.96 -18.67
C THR A 80 -13.34 8.59 -18.03
N ARG A 81 -14.41 7.82 -17.90
CA ARG A 81 -14.37 6.45 -17.40
C ARG A 81 -13.47 5.56 -18.27
N LYS A 82 -13.66 5.60 -19.60
CA LYS A 82 -12.83 4.83 -20.55
C LYS A 82 -11.36 5.21 -20.51
N THR A 83 -11.06 6.50 -20.39
CA THR A 83 -9.67 6.97 -20.30
C THR A 83 -9.00 6.47 -19.02
N LEU A 84 -9.71 6.54 -17.89
CA LEU A 84 -9.20 6.04 -16.62
C LEU A 84 -8.99 4.52 -16.63
N GLU A 85 -9.95 3.76 -17.17
CA GLU A 85 -9.83 2.30 -17.33
C GLU A 85 -8.66 1.93 -18.23
N ALA A 86 -8.47 2.63 -19.36
CA ALA A 86 -7.36 2.39 -20.28
C ALA A 86 -6.00 2.72 -19.66
N GLU A 87 -5.88 3.80 -18.88
CA GLU A 87 -4.63 4.14 -18.18
C GLU A 87 -4.33 3.16 -17.04
N LEU A 88 -5.37 2.65 -16.36
CA LEU A 88 -5.23 1.61 -15.35
C LEU A 88 -4.72 0.30 -15.97
N GLU A 89 -5.27 -0.10 -17.13
CA GLU A 89 -4.84 -1.29 -17.87
C GLU A 89 -3.44 -1.14 -18.46
N ALA A 90 -3.09 0.06 -18.96
CA ALA A 90 -1.78 0.35 -19.53
C ALA A 90 -0.66 0.47 -18.48
N ALA A 91 -1.00 0.72 -17.22
CA ALA A 91 -0.04 0.75 -16.12
C ALA A 91 0.43 -0.68 -15.77
N ASP A 92 1.37 -1.20 -16.56
CA ASP A 92 1.89 -2.57 -16.42
C ASP A 92 2.76 -2.75 -15.16
N ARG A 93 2.55 -3.89 -14.47
CA ARG A 93 3.45 -4.67 -13.58
C ARG A 93 3.31 -4.73 -12.07
N ALA A 94 2.48 -3.97 -11.38
CA ALA A 94 2.37 -4.17 -9.91
C ALA A 94 1.05 -3.70 -9.31
N TRP A 95 -0.05 -3.90 -10.02
CA TRP A 95 -1.35 -3.68 -9.41
C TRP A 95 -1.67 -4.84 -8.46
N PRO A 96 -2.31 -4.57 -7.31
CA PRO A 96 -3.00 -5.64 -6.63
C PRO A 96 -3.95 -6.29 -7.64
N GLU A 97 -4.05 -7.63 -7.66
CA GLU A 97 -4.80 -8.44 -8.65
C GLU A 97 -6.29 -8.09 -8.80
N ARG A 98 -6.75 -7.03 -8.13
CA ARG A 98 -8.14 -6.59 -8.05
C ARG A 98 -8.28 -5.05 -7.97
N ALA A 99 -7.40 -4.26 -8.59
CA ALA A 99 -7.63 -2.81 -8.66
C ALA A 99 -8.79 -2.49 -9.62
N GLU A 100 -9.66 -1.54 -9.24
CA GLU A 100 -10.79 -1.09 -10.04
C GLU A 100 -10.77 0.44 -10.16
N ALA A 101 -11.00 0.92 -11.38
CA ALA A 101 -11.26 2.32 -11.67
C ALA A 101 -12.76 2.61 -11.55
N CYS A 102 -13.12 3.66 -10.81
CA CYS A 102 -14.49 4.12 -10.67
C CYS A 102 -14.55 5.62 -10.95
N CYS A 103 -15.66 6.03 -11.56
CA CYS A 103 -15.94 7.42 -11.87
C CYS A 103 -17.29 7.79 -11.26
N LEU A 104 -17.27 8.64 -10.24
CA LEU A 104 -18.46 9.04 -9.49
C LEU A 104 -18.83 10.48 -9.80
N ARG A 105 -20.09 10.73 -10.12
CA ARG A 105 -20.58 12.10 -10.30
C ARG A 105 -21.05 12.65 -8.96
N THR A 106 -20.49 13.77 -8.55
CA THR A 106 -20.88 14.50 -7.33
C THR A 106 -21.60 15.80 -7.70
N GLU A 107 -22.13 16.51 -6.70
CA GLU A 107 -22.74 17.84 -6.91
C GLU A 107 -21.72 18.87 -7.42
N THR A 108 -20.46 18.73 -7.01
CA THR A 108 -19.39 19.69 -7.28
C THR A 108 -18.50 19.29 -8.46
N GLY A 109 -18.63 18.06 -8.97
CA GLY A 109 -17.70 17.59 -9.97
C GLY A 109 -17.84 16.12 -10.38
N LEU A 110 -16.73 15.63 -10.90
CA LEU A 110 -16.51 14.24 -11.25
C LEU A 110 -15.35 13.73 -10.40
N GLU A 111 -15.58 12.72 -9.58
CA GLU A 111 -14.56 12.08 -8.78
C GLU A 111 -14.02 10.85 -9.50
N LEU A 112 -12.71 10.84 -9.73
CA LEU A 112 -11.99 9.68 -10.24
C LEU A 112 -11.39 8.94 -9.06
N VAL A 113 -11.71 7.65 -8.95
CA VAL A 113 -11.31 6.82 -7.82
C VAL A 113 -10.64 5.56 -8.35
N ILE A 114 -9.48 5.22 -7.79
CA ILE A 114 -8.87 3.91 -7.97
C ILE A 114 -8.90 3.22 -6.61
N ARG A 115 -9.57 2.07 -6.54
CA ARG A 115 -9.74 1.31 -5.31
C ARG A 115 -9.30 -0.13 -5.50
N GLN A 116 -9.03 -0.81 -4.41
CA GLN A 116 -8.91 -2.27 -4.42
C GLN A 116 -10.31 -2.89 -4.28
N LEU A 117 -10.62 -3.93 -5.04
CA LEU A 117 -11.85 -4.72 -4.90
C LEU A 117 -11.92 -5.26 -3.48
N ASP A 118 -13.01 -4.94 -2.78
CA ASP A 118 -13.23 -5.24 -1.36
C ASP A 118 -12.20 -4.63 -0.39
N GLY A 119 -11.45 -3.63 -0.84
CA GLY A 119 -10.37 -3.01 -0.08
C GLY A 119 -10.50 -1.49 0.05
N PRO A 120 -9.44 -0.83 0.54
CA PRO A 120 -9.43 0.61 0.68
C PRO A 120 -9.35 1.32 -0.68
N VAL A 121 -9.72 2.60 -0.69
CA VAL A 121 -9.41 3.51 -1.78
C VAL A 121 -7.89 3.72 -1.82
N LEU A 122 -7.28 3.51 -2.98
CA LEU A 122 -5.84 3.69 -3.19
C LEU A 122 -5.53 5.16 -3.49
N ALA A 123 -6.32 5.77 -4.37
CA ALA A 123 -6.26 7.20 -4.66
C ALA A 123 -7.61 7.72 -5.16
N SER A 124 -7.91 8.99 -4.90
CA SER A 124 -9.02 9.69 -5.52
C SER A 124 -8.64 11.13 -5.86
N VAL A 125 -9.26 11.67 -6.90
CA VAL A 125 -9.13 13.08 -7.28
C VAL A 125 -10.48 13.62 -7.74
N MET A 126 -10.77 14.85 -7.32
CA MET A 126 -11.98 15.57 -7.73
C MET A 126 -11.66 16.49 -8.91
N LEU A 127 -12.39 16.30 -10.00
CA LEU A 127 -12.37 17.19 -11.16
C LEU A 127 -13.58 18.12 -11.11
N PRO A 128 -13.40 19.46 -11.18
CA PRO A 128 -14.53 20.36 -11.31
C PRO A 128 -15.26 20.09 -12.64
N TRP A 129 -16.50 19.64 -12.57
CA TRP A 129 -17.31 19.30 -13.74
C TRP A 129 -18.23 20.45 -14.09
N ARG A 130 -17.84 21.28 -15.07
CA ARG A 130 -18.76 22.28 -15.62
C ARG A 130 -19.73 21.61 -16.58
N LYS A 131 -21.01 21.88 -16.40
CA LYS A 131 -22.05 21.41 -17.32
C LYS A 131 -21.75 22.01 -18.70
N PRO A 132 -21.84 21.24 -19.81
CA PRO A 132 -21.56 21.77 -21.16
C PRO A 132 -22.38 23.01 -21.56
N SER A 133 -23.49 23.27 -20.86
CA SER A 133 -24.34 24.46 -21.02
C SER A 133 -23.77 25.74 -20.40
N GLU A 134 -22.70 25.68 -19.60
CA GLU A 134 -22.06 26.83 -18.96
C GLU A 134 -20.78 27.24 -19.70
N ARG A 135 -20.83 27.31 -21.03
CA ARG A 135 -19.88 28.19 -21.71
C ARG A 135 -20.20 29.60 -21.25
N PRO A 136 -19.24 30.38 -20.74
CA PRO A 136 -19.46 31.80 -20.58
C PRO A 136 -19.80 32.31 -21.99
N ASP A 137 -21.01 32.85 -22.15
CA ASP A 137 -21.37 33.59 -23.34
C ASP A 137 -20.23 34.57 -23.59
N GLY A 138 -19.54 34.38 -24.71
CA GLY A 138 -18.44 35.23 -25.11
C GLY A 138 -18.90 36.69 -25.08
N PRO A 139 -18.00 37.65 -24.81
CA PRO A 139 -18.38 39.04 -24.59
C PRO A 139 -19.28 39.50 -25.72
N GLU A 140 -20.52 39.83 -25.35
CA GLU A 140 -21.52 40.47 -26.17
C GLU A 140 -20.80 41.63 -26.87
N ARG A 141 -20.51 41.48 -28.17
CA ARG A 141 -20.03 42.59 -28.98
C ARG A 141 -21.19 43.57 -29.05
N ARG A 142 -21.27 44.46 -28.06
CA ARG A 142 -22.06 45.68 -28.15
C ARG A 142 -21.55 46.40 -29.38
N GLY A 143 -22.42 46.44 -30.38
CA GLY A 143 -22.31 47.38 -31.47
C GLY A 143 -22.36 48.78 -30.86
N GLU A 144 -21.22 49.44 -30.91
CA GLU A 144 -21.11 50.88 -31.08
C GLU A 144 -20.44 50.97 -32.46
N GLY A 145 -21.00 51.57 -33.50
CA GLY A 145 -21.82 52.77 -33.58
C GLY A 145 -21.24 53.54 -34.75
#